data_AF-A0A497DRD4-F1
#
_entry.id   AF-A0A497DRD4-F1
#
_cell.length_a   1.000
_cell.length_b   1.000
_cell.length_c   1.000
_cell.angle_alpha   90.00
_cell.angle_beta   90.00
_cell.angle_gamma   90.00
#
_symmetry.space_group_name_H-M   'P 1'
#
loop_
_entity.id
_entity.type
_entity.pdbx_description
1 polymer ?
#
loop_
_entity_poly.entity_id
_entity_poly.type
_entity_poly.pdbx_seq_one_letter_code
_entity_poly.pdbx_strand_id
1 'polypeptide(L)'
;MAAIFIKVIMVSVMFLMLGVGLKVTFIEVLSVARKFKLVLLGVLANFIVIPILAYIGMTYLPLEPKVKVGIMLMVAAPIAPMVPPFVEMAKGNVPYSVGLMVIIAILSVFLTPLILALSFPESIGGVLLDPMEIVKTLVMVQLIPISVGMLFSQYRIKWAKWLVRFVPRIGQIGLFVGVAVILSGQLSYIAEIGFKPHLVFILFTALTIVVGDILLFKYSADMRRSLGVSTAIRNVPLAFLIAGGNFPDSIVTPVVLIYSIYTMILSVVYGKIFNRKTAKA
;
A
#
# COMPACT_ATOMS: atom_id res chain seq x y z
N MET A 1 19.30 -14.80 -12.80
CA MET A 1 18.32 -13.90 -13.45
C MET A 1 17.42 -13.17 -12.46
N ALA A 2 16.78 -13.86 -11.50
CA ALA A 2 15.87 -13.23 -10.50
C ALA A 2 16.45 -11.99 -9.78
N ALA A 3 17.71 -12.04 -9.34
CA ALA A 3 18.36 -10.92 -8.65
C ALA A 3 18.45 -9.63 -9.49
N ILE A 4 18.59 -9.74 -10.82
CA ILE A 4 18.61 -8.58 -11.72
C ILE A 4 17.21 -7.95 -11.77
N PHE A 5 16.16 -8.77 -11.90
CA PHE A 5 14.78 -8.28 -11.97
C PHE A 5 14.31 -7.67 -10.65
N ILE A 6 14.73 -8.21 -9.50
CA ILE A 6 14.47 -7.58 -8.19
C ILE A 6 15.09 -6.19 -8.13
N LYS A 7 16.33 -5.99 -8.62
CA LYS A 7 16.95 -4.66 -8.71
C LYS A 7 16.19 -3.74 -9.66
N VAL A 8 15.73 -4.24 -10.81
CA VAL A 8 14.88 -3.48 -11.74
C VAL A 8 13.60 -3.02 -11.06
N ILE A 9 12.92 -3.89 -10.33
CA ILE A 9 11.73 -3.52 -9.54
C ILE A 9 12.09 -2.48 -8.50
N MET A 10 13.17 -2.67 -7.74
CA MET A 10 13.60 -1.75 -6.69
C MET A 10 13.81 -0.33 -7.25
N VAL A 11 14.59 -0.21 -8.34
CA VAL A 11 14.79 1.08 -9.02
C VAL A 11 13.48 1.63 -9.55
N SER A 12 12.64 0.79 -10.13
CA SER A 12 11.32 1.20 -10.65
C SER A 12 10.44 1.78 -9.55
N VAL A 13 10.42 1.16 -8.37
CA VAL A 13 9.70 1.68 -7.20
C VAL A 13 10.30 3.00 -6.74
N MET A 14 11.62 3.16 -6.71
CA MET A 14 12.25 4.46 -6.40
C MET A 14 11.77 5.56 -7.36
N PHE A 15 11.68 5.28 -8.66
CA PHE A 15 11.16 6.22 -9.65
C PHE A 15 9.67 6.52 -9.43
N LEU A 16 8.86 5.53 -9.06
CA LEU A 16 7.46 5.76 -8.69
C LEU A 16 7.34 6.68 -7.46
N MET A 17 8.13 6.41 -6.41
CA MET A 17 8.13 7.16 -5.15
C MET A 17 8.67 8.58 -5.34
N LEU A 18 9.70 8.76 -6.17
CA LEU A 18 10.14 10.07 -6.64
C LEU A 18 9.01 10.80 -7.38
N GLY A 19 8.33 10.09 -8.27
CA GLY A 19 7.17 10.58 -9.01
C GLY A 19 6.03 11.06 -8.12
N VAL A 20 5.80 10.41 -6.96
CA VAL A 20 4.87 10.88 -5.93
C VAL A 20 5.35 12.18 -5.32
N GLY A 21 6.59 12.22 -4.85
CA GLY A 21 7.16 13.41 -4.23
C GLY A 21 7.12 14.63 -5.14
N LEU A 22 7.37 14.46 -6.44
CA LEU A 22 7.32 15.52 -7.44
C LEU A 22 5.93 16.15 -7.64
N LYS A 23 4.86 15.53 -7.13
CA LYS A 23 3.46 16.01 -7.22
C LYS A 23 2.96 16.68 -5.94
N VAL A 24 3.74 16.61 -4.85
CA VAL A 24 3.28 17.01 -3.51
C VAL A 24 4.29 17.96 -2.89
N THR A 25 3.82 18.98 -2.20
CA THR A 25 4.67 19.95 -1.49
C THR A 25 4.68 19.68 0.02
N PHE A 26 5.74 20.11 0.71
CA PHE A 26 5.79 20.03 2.18
C PHE A 26 4.66 20.81 2.85
N ILE A 27 4.26 21.93 2.24
CA ILE A 27 3.18 22.79 2.75
C ILE A 27 1.84 22.04 2.72
N GLU A 28 1.54 21.31 1.64
CA GLU A 28 0.31 20.51 1.55
C GLU A 28 0.29 19.40 2.59
N VAL A 29 1.39 18.67 2.77
CA VAL A 29 1.49 17.62 3.80
C VAL A 29 1.31 18.20 5.19
N LEU A 30 1.95 19.35 5.48
CA LEU A 30 1.83 20.02 6.77
C LEU A 30 0.41 20.52 7.03
N SER A 31 -0.30 20.98 5.99
CA SER A 31 -1.70 21.40 6.10
C SER A 31 -2.62 20.26 6.55
N VAL A 32 -2.34 19.03 6.09
CA VAL A 32 -3.05 17.81 6.51
C VAL A 32 -2.60 17.38 7.91
N ALA A 33 -1.31 17.44 8.21
CA ALA A 33 -0.77 17.13 9.53
C ALA A 33 -1.39 17.99 10.64
N ARG A 34 -1.69 19.27 10.36
CA ARG A 34 -2.39 20.17 11.29
C ARG A 34 -3.80 19.70 11.65
N LYS A 35 -4.44 18.88 10.82
CA LYS A 35 -5.72 18.22 11.13
C LYS A 35 -5.48 16.98 12.00
N PHE A 36 -4.85 17.18 13.16
CA PHE A 36 -4.30 16.11 13.99
C PHE A 36 -5.28 14.98 14.28
N LYS A 37 -6.53 15.27 14.64
CA LYS A 37 -7.56 14.24 14.92
C LYS A 37 -7.83 13.34 13.70
N LEU A 38 -7.89 13.91 12.51
CA LEU A 38 -8.14 13.17 11.27
C LEU A 38 -6.93 12.31 10.87
N VAL A 39 -5.72 12.81 11.10
CA VAL A 39 -4.49 12.06 10.86
C VAL A 39 -4.36 10.93 11.87
N LEU A 40 -4.59 11.20 13.16
CA LEU A 40 -4.53 10.22 14.24
C LEU A 40 -5.50 9.05 13.96
N LEU A 41 -6.76 9.34 13.61
CA LEU A 41 -7.73 8.29 13.26
C LEU A 41 -7.28 7.48 12.03
N GLY A 42 -6.66 8.13 11.04
CA GLY A 42 -6.08 7.42 9.89
C GLY A 42 -4.91 6.52 10.27
N VAL A 43 -4.01 6.99 11.15
CA VAL A 43 -2.90 6.20 11.69
C VAL A 43 -3.40 5.02 12.50
N LEU A 44 -4.36 5.24 13.40
CA LEU A 44 -4.99 4.18 14.20
C LEU A 44 -5.66 3.11 13.32
N ALA A 45 -6.37 3.53 12.27
CA ALA A 45 -6.98 2.60 11.31
C ALA A 45 -5.92 1.67 10.70
N ASN A 46 -4.84 2.27 10.20
CA ASN A 46 -3.85 1.59 9.34
C ASN A 46 -2.79 0.80 10.11
N PHE A 47 -2.45 1.21 11.33
CA PHE A 47 -1.35 0.60 12.10
C PHE A 47 -1.79 -0.07 13.41
N ILE A 48 -3.06 0.08 13.82
CA ILE A 48 -3.58 -0.57 15.03
C ILE A 48 -4.78 -1.44 14.70
N VAL A 49 -5.90 -0.83 14.31
CA VAL A 49 -7.18 -1.54 14.17
C VAL A 49 -7.09 -2.64 13.12
N ILE A 50 -6.63 -2.31 11.91
CA ILE A 50 -6.58 -3.29 10.82
C ILE A 50 -5.50 -4.36 11.03
N PRO A 51 -4.26 -4.02 11.44
CA PRO A 51 -3.27 -5.05 11.78
C PRO A 51 -3.74 -6.01 12.86
N ILE A 52 -4.43 -5.54 13.92
CA ILE A 52 -4.98 -6.41 14.96
C ILE A 52 -6.06 -7.32 14.39
N LEU A 53 -7.00 -6.77 13.61
CA LEU A 53 -8.05 -7.57 12.97
C LEU A 53 -7.43 -8.61 12.03
N ALA A 54 -6.43 -8.23 11.25
CA ALA A 54 -5.68 -9.10 10.35
C ALA A 54 -4.96 -10.20 11.10
N TYR A 55 -4.24 -9.88 12.17
CA TYR A 55 -3.57 -10.86 13.01
C TYR A 55 -4.56 -11.89 13.58
N ILE A 56 -5.67 -11.43 14.19
CA ILE A 56 -6.72 -12.31 14.70
C ILE A 56 -7.27 -13.20 13.58
N GLY A 57 -7.62 -12.61 12.43
CA GLY A 57 -8.11 -13.35 11.28
C GLY A 57 -7.11 -14.41 10.79
N MET A 58 -5.84 -14.05 10.68
CA MET A 58 -4.79 -14.97 10.24
C MET A 58 -4.51 -16.06 11.28
N THR A 59 -4.73 -15.82 12.57
CA THR A 59 -4.59 -16.87 13.60
C THR A 59 -5.68 -17.93 13.47
N TYR A 60 -6.95 -17.53 13.30
CA TYR A 60 -8.08 -18.47 13.33
C TYR A 60 -8.49 -19.03 11.97
N LEU A 61 -8.16 -18.37 10.86
CA LEU A 61 -8.51 -18.88 9.53
C LEU A 61 -7.60 -20.05 9.11
N PRO A 62 -8.16 -21.13 8.54
CA PRO A 62 -7.41 -22.29 8.06
C PRO A 62 -6.79 -22.00 6.69
N LEU A 63 -5.83 -21.08 6.66
CA LEU A 63 -5.04 -20.73 5.48
C LEU A 63 -3.62 -21.29 5.61
N GLU A 64 -2.98 -21.52 4.46
CA GLU A 64 -1.56 -21.87 4.43
C GLU A 64 -0.71 -20.73 5.04
N PRO A 65 0.32 -21.02 5.85
CA PRO A 65 1.17 -20.00 6.46
C PRO A 65 1.72 -18.96 5.48
N LYS A 66 2.16 -19.37 4.28
CA LYS A 66 2.69 -18.45 3.26
C LYS A 66 1.62 -17.48 2.73
N VAL A 67 0.36 -17.90 2.63
CA VAL A 67 -0.76 -17.00 2.30
C VAL A 67 -0.96 -15.97 3.40
N LYS A 68 -0.92 -16.38 4.67
CA LYS A 68 -1.06 -15.48 5.83
C LYS A 68 0.03 -14.41 5.83
N VAL A 69 1.27 -14.79 5.51
CA VAL A 69 2.39 -13.86 5.33
C VAL A 69 2.09 -12.83 4.24
N GLY A 70 1.65 -13.26 3.05
CA GLY A 70 1.30 -12.33 1.97
C GLY A 70 0.19 -11.34 2.34
N ILE A 71 -0.83 -11.79 3.09
CA ILE A 71 -1.90 -10.92 3.60
C ILE A 71 -1.35 -9.91 4.61
N MET A 72 -0.56 -10.35 5.59
CA MET A 72 0.00 -9.45 6.61
C MET A 72 1.01 -8.46 6.03
N LEU A 73 1.79 -8.85 5.02
CA LEU A 73 2.65 -7.92 4.28
C LEU A 73 1.84 -6.81 3.63
N MET A 74 0.72 -7.15 2.98
CA MET A 74 -0.18 -6.14 2.40
C MET A 74 -0.78 -5.23 3.47
N VAL A 75 -1.27 -5.80 4.58
CA VAL A 75 -1.85 -5.03 5.69
C VAL A 75 -0.81 -4.07 6.30
N ALA A 76 0.40 -4.53 6.52
CA ALA A 76 1.47 -3.74 7.14
C ALA A 76 2.10 -2.71 6.18
N ALA A 77 2.07 -2.95 4.85
CA ALA A 77 2.65 -2.05 3.86
C ALA A 77 1.95 -0.66 3.87
N PRO A 78 2.63 0.45 3.59
CA PRO A 78 2.02 1.79 3.64
C PRO A 78 0.90 2.00 2.60
N ILE A 79 0.18 3.12 2.69
CA ILE A 79 -0.83 3.53 1.69
C ILE A 79 -0.20 3.63 0.30
N ALA A 80 -0.90 3.14 -0.73
CA ALA A 80 -0.38 3.15 -2.09
C ALA A 80 -0.32 4.57 -2.70
N PRO A 81 0.74 4.89 -3.46
CA PRO A 81 0.82 6.06 -4.34
C PRO A 81 -0.38 6.31 -5.25
N MET A 82 -1.04 5.23 -5.67
CA MET A 82 -2.14 5.28 -6.63
C MET A 82 -3.49 5.57 -5.98
N VAL A 83 -3.57 5.70 -4.66
CA VAL A 83 -4.81 5.97 -3.93
C VAL A 83 -5.55 7.25 -4.35
N PRO A 84 -4.88 8.41 -4.59
CA PRO A 84 -5.59 9.66 -4.79
C PRO A 84 -6.61 9.64 -5.95
N PRO A 85 -6.30 9.08 -7.14
CA PRO A 85 -7.30 8.85 -8.19
C PRO A 85 -8.50 7.97 -7.76
N PHE A 86 -8.30 6.93 -6.94
CA PHE A 86 -9.41 6.10 -6.45
C PHE A 86 -10.27 6.85 -5.43
N VAL A 87 -9.64 7.69 -4.61
CA VAL A 87 -10.34 8.60 -3.69
C VAL A 87 -11.17 9.61 -4.47
N GLU A 88 -10.61 10.18 -5.54
CA GLU A 88 -11.33 11.09 -6.45
C GLU A 88 -12.54 10.40 -7.09
N MET A 89 -12.37 9.18 -7.62
CA MET A 89 -13.46 8.37 -8.15
C MET A 89 -14.56 8.09 -7.12
N ALA A 90 -14.19 7.96 -5.85
CA ALA A 90 -15.13 7.81 -4.74
C ALA A 90 -15.73 9.14 -4.24
N LYS A 91 -15.46 10.28 -4.90
CA LYS A 91 -15.82 11.64 -4.44
C LYS A 91 -15.36 11.89 -3.00
N GLY A 92 -14.15 11.42 -2.69
CA GLY A 92 -13.49 11.67 -1.42
C GLY A 92 -12.64 12.95 -1.44
N ASN A 93 -12.17 13.34 -0.27
CA ASN A 93 -11.18 14.39 -0.09
C ASN A 93 -9.78 13.97 -0.56
N VAL A 94 -9.44 14.36 -1.80
CA VAL A 94 -8.13 14.04 -2.42
C VAL A 94 -6.95 14.65 -1.63
N PRO A 95 -6.97 15.94 -1.22
CA PRO A 95 -5.85 16.52 -0.45
C PRO A 95 -5.55 15.77 0.85
N TYR A 96 -6.59 15.38 1.59
CA TYR A 96 -6.43 14.57 2.79
C TYR A 96 -5.79 13.21 2.49
N SER A 97 -6.23 12.51 1.43
CA SER A 97 -5.64 11.21 1.06
C SER A 97 -4.16 11.31 0.71
N VAL A 98 -3.76 12.36 -0.02
CA VAL A 98 -2.37 12.61 -0.40
C VAL A 98 -1.52 12.90 0.84
N GLY A 99 -1.97 13.78 1.73
CA GLY A 99 -1.24 14.10 2.95
C GLY A 99 -1.15 12.90 3.91
N LEU A 100 -2.25 12.16 4.10
CA LEU A 100 -2.27 10.95 4.91
C LEU A 100 -1.31 9.89 4.35
N MET A 101 -1.29 9.69 3.03
CA MET A 101 -0.38 8.75 2.36
C MET A 101 1.09 9.07 2.67
N VAL A 102 1.51 10.34 2.60
CA VAL A 102 2.89 10.73 2.92
C VAL A 102 3.19 10.56 4.42
N ILE A 103 2.25 10.94 5.30
CA ILE A 103 2.42 10.77 6.75
C ILE A 103 2.55 9.28 7.10
N ILE A 104 1.69 8.43 6.53
CA ILE A 104 1.75 6.98 6.73
C ILE A 104 3.02 6.38 6.14
N ALA A 105 3.52 6.88 5.00
CA ALA A 105 4.81 6.46 4.47
C ALA A 105 5.93 6.70 5.50
N ILE A 106 5.97 7.89 6.13
CA ILE A 106 6.98 8.21 7.16
C ILE A 106 6.85 7.26 8.36
N LEU A 107 5.65 7.11 8.90
CA LEU A 107 5.41 6.25 10.07
C LEU A 107 5.63 4.76 9.78
N SER A 108 5.44 4.33 8.53
CA SER A 108 5.61 2.93 8.13
C SER A 108 7.02 2.41 8.37
N VAL A 109 8.04 3.28 8.31
CA VAL A 109 9.43 2.88 8.57
C VAL A 109 9.59 2.18 9.92
N PHE A 110 8.83 2.60 10.93
CA PHE A 110 8.88 1.99 12.26
C PHE A 110 7.74 1.00 12.47
N LEU A 111 6.53 1.34 12.04
CA LEU A 111 5.34 0.57 12.36
C LEU A 111 5.18 -0.69 11.51
N THR A 112 5.56 -0.66 10.23
CA THR A 112 5.49 -1.85 9.36
C THR A 112 6.39 -2.98 9.84
N PRO A 113 7.71 -2.79 10.09
CA PRO A 113 8.55 -3.87 10.61
C PRO A 113 8.10 -4.34 11.99
N LEU A 114 7.62 -3.45 12.87
CA LEU A 114 7.08 -3.82 14.16
C LEU A 114 5.84 -4.73 14.03
N ILE A 115 4.88 -4.35 13.18
CA ILE A 115 3.68 -5.17 12.93
C ILE A 115 4.08 -6.55 12.41
N LEU A 116 5.02 -6.62 11.46
CA LEU A 116 5.44 -7.89 10.88
C LEU A 116 6.19 -8.76 11.89
N ALA A 117 7.08 -8.18 12.70
CA ALA A 117 7.81 -8.89 13.75
C ALA A 117 6.86 -9.45 14.83
N LEU A 118 5.85 -8.68 15.24
CA LEU A 118 4.84 -9.14 16.20
C LEU A 118 3.90 -10.20 15.61
N SER A 119 3.64 -10.13 14.30
CA SER A 119 2.77 -11.09 13.62
C SER A 119 3.44 -12.44 13.41
N PHE A 120 4.76 -12.44 13.23
CA PHE A 120 5.57 -13.60 12.88
C PHE A 120 6.82 -13.68 13.76
N PRO A 121 6.65 -13.97 15.07
CA PRO A 121 7.77 -14.01 16.01
C PRO A 121 8.74 -15.18 15.75
N GLU A 122 8.28 -16.21 15.06
CA GLU A 122 9.05 -17.40 14.68
C GLU A 122 9.24 -17.47 13.17
N SER A 123 10.23 -18.25 12.72
CA SER A 123 10.44 -18.45 11.28
C SER A 123 9.20 -19.10 10.66
N ILE A 124 8.69 -18.51 9.58
CA ILE A 124 7.58 -19.09 8.82
C ILE A 124 8.13 -19.65 7.53
N GLY A 125 7.96 -20.96 7.33
CA GLY A 125 8.51 -21.64 6.15
C GLY A 125 10.04 -21.56 6.07
N GLY A 126 10.73 -21.48 7.21
CA GLY A 126 12.19 -21.42 7.29
C GLY A 126 12.80 -20.04 7.11
N VAL A 127 11.97 -19.00 6.98
CA VAL A 127 12.41 -17.61 6.75
C VAL A 127 12.01 -16.76 7.95
N LEU A 128 12.99 -16.05 8.51
CA LEU A 128 12.76 -14.98 9.48
C LEU A 128 12.81 -13.64 8.74
N LEU A 129 11.76 -12.84 8.87
CA LEU A 129 11.73 -11.49 8.33
C LEU A 129 12.70 -10.60 9.13
N ASP A 130 13.78 -10.14 8.52
CA ASP A 130 14.69 -9.18 9.16
C ASP A 130 14.03 -7.79 9.20
N PRO A 131 13.69 -7.25 10.39
CA PRO A 131 13.13 -5.91 10.53
C PRO A 131 14.05 -4.83 9.94
N MET A 132 15.37 -5.01 10.01
CA MET A 132 16.34 -4.03 9.52
C MET A 132 16.35 -3.93 7.99
N GLU A 133 16.18 -5.05 7.29
CA GLU A 133 16.04 -5.05 5.83
C GLU A 133 14.75 -4.37 5.38
N ILE A 134 13.66 -4.57 6.12
CA ILE A 134 12.39 -3.87 5.88
C ILE A 134 12.55 -2.37 6.09
N VAL A 135 13.17 -1.94 7.21
CA VAL A 135 13.49 -0.53 7.48
C VAL A 135 14.32 0.06 6.35
N LYS A 136 15.40 -0.62 5.94
CA LYS A 136 16.27 -0.17 4.85
C LYS A 136 15.50 -0.02 3.54
N THR A 137 14.59 -0.94 3.24
CA THR A 137 13.74 -0.89 2.04
C THR A 137 12.80 0.32 2.10
N LEU A 138 12.10 0.54 3.22
CA LEU A 138 11.18 1.67 3.39
C LEU A 138 11.92 3.03 3.36
N VAL A 139 13.11 3.11 3.93
CA VAL A 139 13.91 4.35 3.91
C VAL A 139 14.47 4.61 2.51
N MET A 140 15.21 3.65 1.94
CA MET A 140 15.95 3.85 0.69
C MET A 140 15.08 3.85 -0.55
N VAL A 141 14.05 2.99 -0.59
CA VAL A 141 13.20 2.80 -1.78
C VAL A 141 11.99 3.72 -1.76
N GLN A 142 11.52 4.14 -0.57
CA GLN A 142 10.32 4.96 -0.43
C GLN A 142 10.58 6.36 0.13
N LEU A 143 11.11 6.49 1.34
CA LEU A 143 11.20 7.81 1.98
C LEU A 143 12.18 8.75 1.29
N ILE A 144 13.38 8.28 0.97
CA ILE A 144 14.39 9.12 0.31
C ILE A 144 13.87 9.63 -1.04
N PRO A 145 13.35 8.77 -1.96
CA PRO A 145 12.82 9.26 -3.23
C PRO A 145 11.64 10.22 -3.09
N ILE A 146 10.69 9.95 -2.17
CA ILE A 146 9.58 10.89 -1.89
C ILE A 146 10.12 12.24 -1.43
N SER A 147 11.05 12.23 -0.48
CA SER A 147 11.63 13.46 0.09
C SER A 147 12.36 14.28 -0.97
N VAL A 148 13.17 13.63 -1.81
CA VAL A 148 13.84 14.27 -2.95
C VAL A 148 12.80 14.87 -3.90
N GLY A 149 11.77 14.11 -4.27
CA GLY A 149 10.71 14.63 -5.15
C GLY A 149 10.00 15.86 -4.57
N MET A 150 9.68 15.84 -3.27
CA MET A 150 9.04 16.95 -2.58
C MET A 150 9.95 18.19 -2.51
N LEU A 151 11.26 18.02 -2.34
CA LEU A 151 12.22 19.12 -2.41
C LEU A 151 12.22 19.79 -3.79
N PHE A 152 12.18 19.00 -4.86
CA PHE A 152 12.02 19.53 -6.22
C PHE A 152 10.68 20.24 -6.41
N SER A 153 9.59 19.64 -5.91
CA SER A 153 8.24 20.23 -5.96
C SER A 153 8.18 21.58 -5.25
N GLN A 154 8.83 21.71 -4.10
CA GLN A 154 8.85 22.92 -3.28
C GLN A 154 9.75 24.03 -3.86
N TYR A 155 10.97 23.69 -4.28
CA TYR A 155 12.02 24.69 -4.58
C TYR A 155 12.39 24.81 -6.06
N ARG A 156 11.96 23.86 -6.90
CA ARG A 156 12.33 23.78 -8.33
C ARG A 156 11.11 23.40 -9.17
N ILE A 157 10.01 24.12 -9.00
CA ILE A 157 8.69 23.84 -9.61
C ILE A 157 8.76 23.56 -11.12
N LYS A 158 9.57 24.30 -11.90
CA LYS A 158 9.74 24.08 -13.34
C LYS A 158 10.30 22.68 -13.64
N TRP A 159 11.35 22.27 -12.91
CA TRP A 159 11.93 20.93 -13.02
C TRP A 159 10.96 19.87 -12.54
N ALA A 160 10.26 20.10 -11.43
CA ALA A 160 9.27 19.15 -10.93
C ALA A 160 8.18 18.87 -11.97
N LYS A 161 7.59 19.91 -12.57
CA LYS A 161 6.58 19.80 -13.63
C LYS A 161 7.09 19.05 -14.87
N TRP A 162 8.36 19.20 -15.21
CA TRP A 162 8.97 18.47 -16.33
C TRP A 162 9.21 17.00 -15.97
N LEU A 163 9.89 16.73 -14.84
CA LEU A 163 10.23 15.38 -14.38
C LEU A 163 9.00 14.51 -14.15
N VAL A 164 7.91 15.08 -13.62
CA VAL A 164 6.67 14.34 -13.31
C VAL A 164 6.05 13.68 -14.55
N ARG A 165 6.38 14.16 -15.75
CA ARG A 165 5.89 13.58 -17.02
C ARG A 165 6.60 12.28 -17.40
N PHE A 166 7.83 12.09 -16.94
CA PHE A 166 8.70 10.99 -17.36
C PHE A 166 8.99 10.01 -16.23
N VAL A 167 9.39 10.54 -15.06
CA VAL A 167 9.85 9.75 -13.91
C VAL A 167 8.85 8.67 -13.49
N PRO A 168 7.56 8.98 -13.24
CA PRO A 168 6.60 7.94 -12.88
C PRO A 168 6.39 6.90 -13.99
N ARG A 169 6.43 7.30 -15.26
CA ARG A 169 6.19 6.39 -16.40
C ARG A 169 7.33 5.37 -16.56
N ILE A 170 8.58 5.82 -16.40
CA ILE A 170 9.75 4.94 -16.39
C ILE A 170 9.60 3.91 -15.26
N GLY A 171 9.24 4.36 -14.06
CA GLY A 171 8.99 3.47 -12.92
C GLY A 171 7.83 2.49 -13.18
N GLN A 172 6.73 2.94 -13.79
CA GLN A 172 5.59 2.07 -14.13
C GLN A 172 5.98 0.98 -15.13
N ILE A 173 6.70 1.33 -16.20
CA ILE A 173 7.13 0.39 -17.23
C ILE A 173 8.12 -0.62 -16.64
N GLY A 174 9.13 -0.15 -15.91
CA GLY A 174 10.12 -1.02 -15.28
C GLY A 174 9.50 -1.95 -14.25
N LEU A 175 8.55 -1.47 -13.45
CA LEU A 175 7.80 -2.29 -12.49
C LEU A 175 6.97 -3.35 -13.23
N PHE A 176 6.24 -2.97 -14.27
CA PHE A 176 5.43 -3.88 -15.06
C PHE A 176 6.29 -5.00 -15.67
N VAL A 177 7.39 -4.65 -16.32
CA VAL A 177 8.32 -5.62 -16.91
C VAL A 177 8.94 -6.52 -15.85
N GLY A 178 9.45 -5.94 -14.76
CA GLY A 178 10.09 -6.70 -13.69
C GLY A 178 9.14 -7.70 -13.02
N VAL A 179 7.93 -7.25 -12.69
CA VAL A 179 6.90 -8.11 -12.10
C VAL A 179 6.45 -9.18 -13.09
N ALA A 180 6.23 -8.84 -14.36
CA ALA A 180 5.82 -9.81 -15.38
C ALA A 180 6.85 -10.94 -15.57
N VAL A 181 8.14 -10.63 -15.56
CA VAL A 181 9.20 -11.64 -15.70
C VAL A 181 9.32 -12.51 -14.44
N ILE A 182 9.20 -11.94 -13.24
CA ILE A 182 9.21 -12.77 -12.02
C ILE A 182 7.97 -13.66 -11.98
N LEU A 183 6.80 -13.11 -12.32
CA LEU A 183 5.55 -13.87 -12.34
C LEU A 183 5.51 -14.96 -13.40
N SER A 184 6.15 -14.78 -14.57
CA SER A 184 6.16 -15.82 -15.61
C SER A 184 6.84 -17.09 -15.14
N GLY A 185 7.83 -16.99 -14.24
CA GLY A 185 8.46 -18.13 -13.56
C GLY A 185 7.67 -18.66 -12.35
N GLN A 186 6.61 -17.96 -11.92
CA GLN A 186 5.82 -18.27 -10.73
C GLN A 186 4.35 -18.58 -11.05
N LEU A 187 4.01 -18.85 -12.31
CA LEU A 187 2.64 -19.12 -12.72
C LEU A 187 2.03 -20.36 -12.05
N SER A 188 2.84 -21.40 -11.80
CA SER A 188 2.39 -22.60 -11.08
C SER A 188 1.93 -22.30 -9.65
N TYR A 189 2.63 -21.41 -8.95
CA TYR A 189 2.29 -20.98 -7.59
C TYR A 189 0.94 -20.27 -7.49
N ILE A 190 0.45 -19.66 -8.57
CA ILE A 190 -0.88 -19.04 -8.58
C ILE A 190 -1.98 -20.08 -8.42
N ALA A 191 -1.82 -21.27 -9.03
CA ALA A 191 -2.78 -22.36 -8.91
C ALA A 191 -2.80 -22.96 -7.50
N GLU A 192 -1.69 -22.88 -6.75
CA GLU A 192 -1.55 -23.43 -5.41
C GLU A 192 -2.29 -22.63 -4.32
N ILE A 193 -2.54 -21.33 -4.53
CA ILE A 193 -3.22 -20.47 -3.55
C ILE A 193 -4.61 -21.02 -3.18
N GLY A 194 -5.25 -21.77 -4.09
CA GLY A 194 -6.57 -22.36 -3.86
C GLY A 194 -7.67 -21.31 -3.69
N PHE A 195 -8.91 -21.75 -3.50
CA PHE A 195 -10.07 -20.84 -3.51
C PHE A 195 -10.25 -20.04 -2.21
N LYS A 196 -9.95 -20.63 -1.04
CA LYS A 196 -10.24 -20.04 0.27
C LYS A 196 -9.60 -18.65 0.47
N PRO A 197 -8.33 -18.39 0.09
CA PRO A 197 -7.73 -17.06 0.22
C PRO A 197 -8.47 -15.97 -0.54
N HIS A 198 -9.06 -16.26 -1.70
CA HIS A 198 -9.81 -15.25 -2.47
C HIS A 198 -11.02 -14.72 -1.72
N LEU A 199 -11.76 -15.59 -1.02
CA LEU A 199 -12.86 -15.16 -0.15
C LEU A 199 -12.34 -14.26 0.98
N VAL A 200 -11.21 -14.61 1.58
CA VAL A 200 -10.56 -13.81 2.62
C VAL A 200 -10.14 -12.45 2.06
N PHE A 201 -9.55 -12.38 0.86
CA PHE A 201 -9.18 -11.10 0.22
C PHE A 201 -10.39 -10.18 0.04
N ILE A 202 -11.53 -10.71 -0.37
CA ILE A 202 -12.78 -9.94 -0.51
C ILE A 202 -13.23 -9.40 0.86
N LEU A 203 -13.36 -10.30 1.85
CA LEU A 203 -13.87 -9.97 3.17
C LEU A 203 -12.95 -8.98 3.89
N PHE A 204 -11.64 -9.22 3.87
CA PHE A 204 -10.68 -8.32 4.50
C PHE A 204 -10.63 -6.97 3.81
N THR A 205 -10.66 -6.92 2.48
CA THR A 205 -10.73 -5.64 1.77
C THR A 205 -11.98 -4.87 2.19
N ALA A 206 -13.15 -5.50 2.17
CA ALA A 206 -14.40 -4.86 2.59
C ALA A 206 -14.31 -4.37 4.04
N LEU A 207 -13.75 -5.18 4.94
CA LEU A 207 -13.51 -4.83 6.34
C LEU A 207 -12.62 -3.60 6.46
N THR A 208 -11.48 -3.53 5.75
CA THR A 208 -10.57 -2.38 5.80
C THR A 208 -11.23 -1.08 5.31
N ILE A 209 -12.03 -1.15 4.25
CA ILE A 209 -12.82 0.00 3.76
C ILE A 209 -13.82 0.44 4.83
N VAL A 210 -14.57 -0.51 5.40
CA VAL A 210 -15.59 -0.23 6.42
C VAL A 210 -14.97 0.36 7.69
N VAL A 211 -13.84 -0.16 8.16
CA VAL A 211 -13.12 0.38 9.32
C VAL A 211 -12.72 1.83 9.05
N GLY A 212 -12.14 2.13 7.88
CA GLY A 212 -11.77 3.50 7.52
C GLY A 212 -12.98 4.44 7.42
N ASP A 213 -14.08 3.97 6.83
CA ASP A 213 -15.32 4.75 6.72
C ASP A 213 -15.94 5.06 8.10
N ILE A 214 -16.07 4.03 8.95
CA ILE A 214 -16.69 4.14 10.27
C ILE A 214 -15.83 4.98 11.20
N LEU A 215 -14.50 4.90 11.17
CA LEU A 215 -13.66 5.70 12.06
C LEU A 215 -13.83 7.21 11.85
N LEU A 216 -14.29 7.63 10.67
CA LEU A 216 -14.63 9.02 10.38
C LEU A 216 -16.14 9.28 10.30
N PHE A 217 -16.99 8.44 10.88
CA PHE A 217 -18.45 8.55 10.73
C PHE A 217 -19.04 9.92 11.16
N LYS A 218 -18.39 10.60 12.10
CA LYS A 218 -18.76 11.94 12.59
C LYS A 218 -18.31 13.08 11.66
N TYR A 219 -17.53 12.78 10.64
CA TYR A 219 -17.02 13.74 9.65
C TYR A 219 -17.81 13.66 8.35
N SER A 220 -17.53 14.59 7.45
CA SER A 220 -18.16 14.66 6.13
C SER A 220 -17.94 13.39 5.30
N ALA A 221 -18.87 13.11 4.40
CA ALA A 221 -18.86 11.89 3.60
C ALA A 221 -17.61 11.75 2.72
N ASP A 222 -17.06 12.87 2.23
CA ASP A 222 -15.81 12.89 1.46
C ASP A 222 -14.61 12.41 2.30
N MET A 223 -14.54 12.80 3.58
CA MET A 223 -13.49 12.37 4.50
C MET A 223 -13.59 10.87 4.83
N ARG A 224 -14.80 10.38 5.09
CA ARG A 224 -15.06 8.94 5.32
C ARG A 224 -14.62 8.09 4.14
N ARG A 225 -15.04 8.48 2.93
CA ARG A 225 -14.67 7.79 1.69
C ARG A 225 -13.17 7.84 1.44
N SER A 226 -12.52 8.98 1.73
CA SER A 226 -11.06 9.07 1.64
C SER A 226 -10.37 8.08 2.55
N LEU A 227 -10.73 8.01 3.83
CA LEU A 227 -10.07 7.08 4.74
C LEU A 227 -10.38 5.63 4.40
N GLY A 228 -11.62 5.29 4.07
CA GLY A 228 -12.02 3.95 3.63
C GLY A 228 -11.18 3.46 2.44
N VAL A 229 -11.12 4.24 1.36
CA VAL A 229 -10.35 3.87 0.16
C VAL A 229 -8.84 3.87 0.42
N SER A 230 -8.34 4.88 1.14
CA SER A 230 -6.91 5.01 1.45
C SER A 230 -6.38 3.86 2.30
N THR A 231 -7.24 3.30 3.13
CA THR A 231 -6.88 2.22 4.04
C THR A 231 -6.87 0.85 3.35
N ALA A 232 -7.66 0.67 2.27
CA ALA A 232 -7.73 -0.59 1.55
C ALA A 232 -6.62 -0.77 0.51
N ILE A 233 -6.25 0.29 -0.22
CA ILE A 233 -5.26 0.20 -1.28
C ILE A 233 -3.86 0.44 -0.71
N ARG A 234 -3.06 -0.63 -0.64
CA ARG A 234 -1.73 -0.67 -0.02
C ARG A 234 -0.62 -0.65 -1.06
N ASN A 235 0.58 -0.26 -0.65
CA ASN A 235 1.74 -0.08 -1.53
C ASN A 235 2.30 -1.45 -1.99
N VAL A 236 1.63 -2.02 -2.99
CA VAL A 236 1.91 -3.34 -3.58
C VAL A 236 3.38 -3.50 -3.97
N PRO A 237 4.03 -2.55 -4.67
CA PRO A 237 5.42 -2.75 -5.09
C PRO A 237 6.39 -2.89 -3.93
N LEU A 238 6.17 -2.19 -2.81
CA LEU A 238 6.99 -2.36 -1.60
C LEU A 238 6.72 -3.70 -0.91
N ALA A 239 5.44 -4.08 -0.77
CA ALA A 239 5.09 -5.39 -0.23
C ALA A 239 5.70 -6.53 -1.08
N PHE A 240 5.70 -6.37 -2.41
CA PHE A 240 6.30 -7.30 -3.35
C PHE A 240 7.82 -7.39 -3.20
N LEU A 241 8.51 -6.26 -3.05
CA LEU A 241 9.97 -6.23 -2.82
C LEU A 241 10.35 -6.94 -1.52
N ILE A 242 9.61 -6.70 -0.43
CA ILE A 242 9.83 -7.37 0.85
C ILE A 242 9.56 -8.88 0.71
N ALA A 243 8.44 -9.26 0.09
CA ALA A 243 8.09 -10.64 -0.16
C ALA A 243 9.14 -11.37 -1.01
N GLY A 244 9.54 -10.81 -2.15
CA GLY A 244 10.46 -11.45 -3.08
C GLY A 244 11.90 -11.53 -2.58
N GLY A 245 12.31 -10.60 -1.69
CA GLY A 245 13.62 -10.66 -1.03
C GLY A 245 13.71 -11.71 0.06
N ASN A 246 12.62 -11.94 0.80
CA ASN A 246 12.62 -12.84 1.96
C ASN A 246 12.08 -14.25 1.63
N PHE A 247 11.11 -14.36 0.74
CA PHE A 247 10.45 -15.62 0.37
C PHE A 247 10.60 -15.89 -1.13
N PRO A 248 11.83 -16.12 -1.62
CA PRO A 248 12.05 -16.47 -3.02
C PRO A 248 11.30 -17.75 -3.37
N ASP A 249 10.83 -17.84 -4.62
CA ASP A 249 10.17 -19.02 -5.18
C ASP A 249 9.03 -19.56 -4.29
N SER A 250 8.18 -18.65 -3.83
CA SER A 250 7.06 -18.95 -2.95
C SER A 250 5.75 -18.31 -3.44
N ILE A 251 4.63 -18.81 -2.92
CA ILE A 251 3.30 -18.23 -3.18
C ILE A 251 3.13 -16.81 -2.60
N VAL A 252 4.04 -16.32 -1.75
CA VAL A 252 3.90 -15.04 -1.04
C VAL A 252 3.82 -13.85 -2.02
N THR A 253 4.69 -13.81 -3.03
CA THR A 253 4.69 -12.76 -4.06
C THR A 253 3.41 -12.78 -4.92
N PRO A 254 2.96 -13.94 -5.45
CA PRO A 254 1.63 -14.06 -6.06
C PRO A 254 0.47 -13.61 -5.18
N VAL A 255 0.46 -13.98 -3.90
CA VAL A 255 -0.60 -13.59 -2.95
C VAL A 255 -0.68 -12.07 -2.80
N VAL A 256 0.46 -11.39 -2.65
CA VAL A 256 0.52 -9.92 -2.57
C VAL A 256 -0.10 -9.27 -3.81
N LEU A 257 0.23 -9.77 -5.01
CA LEU A 257 -0.28 -9.23 -6.26
C LEU A 257 -1.77 -9.51 -6.45
N ILE A 258 -2.22 -10.74 -6.22
CA ILE A 258 -3.62 -11.11 -6.37
C ILE A 258 -4.48 -10.34 -5.36
N TYR A 259 -4.05 -10.26 -4.10
CA TYR A 259 -4.76 -9.49 -3.09
C TYR A 259 -4.90 -8.01 -3.51
N SER A 260 -3.88 -7.43 -4.14
CA SER A 260 -3.96 -6.06 -4.65
C SER A 260 -5.05 -5.84 -5.72
N ILE A 261 -5.34 -6.86 -6.53
CA ILE A 261 -6.43 -6.78 -7.53
C ILE A 261 -7.77 -6.65 -6.81
N TYR A 262 -7.99 -7.44 -5.75
CA TYR A 262 -9.20 -7.34 -4.93
C TYR A 262 -9.33 -5.97 -4.27
N THR A 263 -8.25 -5.44 -3.69
CA THR A 263 -8.28 -4.12 -3.04
C THR A 263 -8.65 -3.01 -4.02
N MET A 264 -8.11 -3.05 -5.24
CA MET A 264 -8.44 -2.08 -6.29
C MET A 264 -9.90 -2.22 -6.76
N ILE A 265 -10.35 -3.44 -7.10
CA ILE A 265 -11.71 -3.67 -7.60
C ILE A 265 -12.76 -3.23 -6.57
N LEU A 266 -12.62 -3.68 -5.32
CA LEU A 266 -13.60 -3.36 -4.27
C LEU A 266 -13.59 -1.87 -3.91
N SER A 267 -12.44 -1.20 -3.98
CA SER A 267 -12.37 0.25 -3.80
C SER A 267 -13.13 1.01 -4.90
N VAL A 268 -13.04 0.54 -6.15
CA VAL A 268 -13.83 1.10 -7.26
C VAL A 268 -15.33 0.84 -7.07
N VAL A 269 -15.70 -0.38 -6.66
CA VAL A 269 -17.10 -0.75 -6.37
C VAL A 269 -17.67 0.14 -5.27
N TYR A 270 -16.95 0.30 -4.16
CA TYR A 270 -17.31 1.19 -3.06
C TYR A 270 -17.53 2.63 -3.57
N GLY A 271 -16.58 3.19 -4.33
CA GLY A 271 -16.72 4.53 -4.91
C GLY A 271 -17.97 4.70 -5.78
N LYS A 272 -18.28 3.72 -6.64
CA LYS A 272 -19.47 3.75 -7.51
C LYS A 272 -20.79 3.68 -6.75
N ILE A 273 -20.88 2.87 -5.69
CA ILE A 273 -22.09 2.74 -4.87
C ILE A 273 -22.46 4.09 -4.23
N PHE A 274 -21.48 4.81 -3.69
CA PHE A 274 -21.72 6.07 -3.02
C PHE A 274 -21.92 7.25 -3.98
N ASN A 275 -21.38 7.18 -5.21
CA ASN A 275 -21.66 8.17 -6.26
C ASN A 275 -23.13 8.21 -6.69
N ARG A 276 -23.83 7.06 -6.64
CA ARG A 276 -25.25 6.96 -7.00
C ARG A 276 -26.19 7.54 -5.93
N LYS A 277 -25.78 7.51 -4.66
CA LYS A 277 -26.60 8.03 -3.54
C LYS A 277 -26.59 9.56 -3.46
N THR A 278 -25.47 10.22 -3.76
CA THR A 278 -25.39 11.69 -3.81
C THR A 278 -26.01 12.32 -5.06
N ALA A 279 -26.35 11.55 -6.09
CA ALA A 279 -27.06 12.05 -7.27
C ALA A 279 -28.59 11.94 -7.14
N LYS A 280 -29.08 11.32 -6.06
CA LYS A 280 -30.51 11.11 -5.77
C LYS A 280 -30.99 11.84 -4.50
N ALA A 281 -30.13 12.62 -3.87
CA ALA A 281 -30.42 13.48 -2.72
C ALA A 281 -30.23 14.93 -3.17
#